data_AF-A0A519TEQ1-F1
#
_entry.id   AF-A0A519TEQ1-F1
#
_cell.length_a   1.000
_cell.length_b   1.000
_cell.length_c   1.000
_cell.angle_alpha   90.00
_cell.angle_beta   90.00
_cell.angle_gamma   90.00
#
_symmetry.space_group_name_H-M   'P 1'
#
loop_
_entity.id
_entity.type
_entity.pdbx_description
1 polymer ?
#
loop_
_entity_poly.entity_id
_entity_poly.type
_entity_poly.pdbx_seq_one_letter_code
_entity_poly.pdbx_strand_id
1 'polypeptide(L)'
;MKKIILICFCAIIIIGCKTVSYPAKFTIGMTENEFKDANKTAELVSSSTNESKIYRTITNSWIPKPEPYSFFYFSKGKLVRFIKSDRMDDYKFIQ
;
A
#
# COMPACT_ATOMS: atom_id res chain seq x y z
N MET A 1 41.25 -3.04 -34.15
CA MET A 1 41.64 -3.16 -32.72
C MET A 1 41.32 -1.86 -32.01
N LYS A 2 40.35 -1.86 -31.09
CA LYS A 2 40.09 -0.75 -30.17
C LYS A 2 39.71 -1.36 -28.82
N LYS A 3 40.56 -1.10 -27.82
CA LYS A 3 40.41 -1.50 -26.41
C LYS A 3 39.71 -0.37 -25.68
N ILE A 4 38.60 -0.64 -24.99
CA ILE A 4 38.02 0.25 -23.95
C ILE A 4 37.39 -0.69 -22.91
N ILE A 5 38.17 -1.11 -21.92
CA ILE A 5 38.17 -0.64 -20.52
C ILE A 5 36.84 -0.91 -19.80
N LEU A 6 36.92 -1.99 -19.03
CA LEU A 6 36.06 -2.44 -17.94
C LEU A 6 35.93 -1.32 -16.88
N ILE A 7 34.74 -0.76 -16.67
CA ILE A 7 34.45 0.09 -15.52
C ILE A 7 33.64 -0.72 -14.51
N CYS A 8 34.36 -1.09 -13.47
CA CYS A 8 33.89 -1.69 -12.23
C CYS A 8 32.90 -0.78 -11.48
N PHE A 9 31.95 -1.45 -10.83
CA PHE A 9 31.37 -1.09 -9.54
C PHE A 9 30.77 0.31 -9.37
N CYS A 10 29.44 0.35 -9.45
CA CYS A 10 28.63 1.06 -8.45
C CYS A 10 27.38 0.22 -8.17
N ALA A 11 27.57 -0.82 -7.34
CA ALA A 11 26.46 -1.44 -6.63
C ALA A 11 25.93 -0.40 -5.62
N ILE A 12 25.04 0.47 -6.07
CA ILE A 12 24.26 1.31 -5.17
C ILE A 12 23.14 0.43 -4.64
N ILE A 13 23.50 -0.43 -3.67
CA ILE A 13 22.50 -0.96 -2.75
C ILE A 13 22.09 0.25 -1.93
N ILE A 14 21.04 0.93 -2.37
CA ILE A 14 20.36 1.93 -1.55
C ILE A 14 19.76 1.11 -0.41
N ILE A 15 20.49 0.99 0.70
CA ILE A 15 19.92 0.58 1.97
C ILE A 15 19.00 1.72 2.35
N GLY A 16 17.76 1.64 1.86
CA GLY A 16 16.69 2.56 2.19
C GLY A 16 16.55 2.58 3.70
N CYS A 17 16.80 3.75 4.27
CA CYS A 17 16.62 4.06 5.67
C CYS A 17 15.27 3.51 6.15
N LYS A 18 15.28 2.58 7.12
CA LYS A 18 14.06 2.14 7.80
C LYS A 18 13.53 3.29 8.64
N THR A 19 12.75 4.16 8.04
CA THR A 19 11.84 5.04 8.78
C THR A 19 10.84 4.16 9.50
N VAL A 20 10.90 4.15 10.84
CA VAL A 20 9.86 3.56 11.69
C VAL A 20 8.64 4.45 11.61
N SER A 21 7.92 4.35 10.50
CA SER A 21 6.54 4.77 10.34
C SER A 21 5.79 3.47 10.24
N TYR A 22 4.99 3.10 11.25
CA TYR A 22 4.20 1.86 11.26
C TYR A 22 3.72 1.52 9.84
N PRO A 23 4.42 0.63 9.11
CA PRO A 23 4.00 0.33 7.76
C PRO A 23 2.74 -0.47 7.98
N ALA A 24 1.61 -0.02 7.43
CA ALA A 24 0.44 -0.88 7.38
C ALA A 24 0.94 -2.25 6.87
N LYS A 25 0.63 -3.31 7.62
CA LYS A 25 1.22 -4.62 7.42
C LYS A 25 0.55 -5.25 6.19
N PHE A 26 0.97 -4.82 5.00
CA PHE A 26 0.39 -5.28 3.75
C PHE A 26 1.47 -5.48 2.69
N THR A 27 1.15 -6.31 1.71
CA THR A 27 1.98 -6.57 0.54
C THR A 27 1.06 -6.78 -0.66
N ILE A 28 1.36 -6.15 -1.80
CA ILE A 28 0.61 -6.38 -3.04
C ILE A 28 0.67 -7.88 -3.38
N GLY A 29 -0.49 -8.47 -3.70
CA GLY A 29 -0.66 -9.91 -3.93
C GLY A 29 -1.01 -10.73 -2.69
N MET A 30 -1.07 -10.14 -1.50
CA MET A 30 -1.57 -10.86 -0.31
C MET A 30 -3.08 -11.15 -0.42
N THR A 31 -3.53 -12.19 0.26
CA THR A 31 -4.95 -12.53 0.34
C THR A 31 -5.72 -11.57 1.25
N GLU A 32 -7.04 -11.49 1.05
CA GLU A 32 -7.94 -10.73 1.92
C GLU A 32 -7.86 -11.19 3.39
N ASN A 33 -7.68 -12.48 3.65
CA ASN A 33 -7.58 -13.02 5.01
C ASN A 33 -6.29 -12.58 5.70
N GLU A 34 -5.14 -12.76 5.04
CA GLU A 34 -3.85 -12.29 5.57
C GLU A 34 -3.90 -10.78 5.87
N PHE A 35 -4.57 -10.00 5.01
CA PHE A 35 -4.72 -8.56 5.20
C PHE A 35 -5.55 -8.23 6.43
N LYS A 36 -6.72 -8.87 6.60
CA LYS A 36 -7.59 -8.68 7.76
C LYS A 36 -6.93 -9.11 9.06
N ASP A 37 -6.11 -10.15 9.02
CA ASP A 37 -5.35 -10.60 10.19
C ASP A 37 -4.30 -9.59 10.62
N ALA A 38 -3.64 -8.96 9.66
CA ALA A 38 -2.63 -7.96 9.93
C ALA A 38 -3.21 -6.56 10.24
N ASN A 39 -4.42 -6.26 9.77
CA ASN A 39 -5.07 -4.94 9.84
C ASN A 39 -6.49 -5.04 10.41
N LYS A 40 -6.58 -5.35 11.71
CA LYS A 40 -7.87 -5.58 12.40
C LYS A 40 -8.81 -4.37 12.42
N THR A 41 -8.29 -3.17 12.21
CA THR A 41 -9.07 -1.91 12.15
C THR A 41 -9.58 -1.57 10.74
N ALA A 42 -9.31 -2.41 9.74
CA ALA A 42 -9.74 -2.17 8.38
C ALA A 42 -11.25 -2.38 8.22
N GLU A 43 -11.92 -1.39 7.64
CA GLU A 43 -13.36 -1.39 7.36
C GLU A 43 -13.60 -1.68 5.87
N LEU A 44 -14.56 -2.54 5.54
CA LEU A 44 -15.00 -2.76 4.15
C LEU A 44 -15.89 -1.60 3.72
N VAL A 45 -15.42 -0.78 2.78
CA VAL A 45 -16.15 0.43 2.33
C VAL A 45 -16.79 0.27 0.95
N SER A 46 -16.40 -0.75 0.19
CA SER A 46 -17.01 -1.09 -1.10
C SER A 46 -16.83 -2.56 -1.44
N SER A 47 -17.85 -3.17 -2.04
CA SER A 47 -17.83 -4.53 -2.58
C SER A 47 -18.64 -4.57 -3.87
N SER A 48 -18.03 -5.09 -4.93
CA SER A 48 -18.64 -5.26 -6.25
C SER A 48 -18.98 -6.74 -6.50
N THR A 49 -19.87 -6.99 -7.46
CA THR A 49 -20.19 -8.34 -7.96
C THR A 49 -19.01 -9.01 -8.66
N ASN A 50 -18.06 -8.24 -9.18
CA ASN A 50 -16.86 -8.72 -9.89
C ASN A 50 -15.69 -9.07 -8.93
N GLU A 51 -15.99 -9.52 -7.71
CA GLU A 51 -14.99 -9.88 -6.68
C GLU A 51 -14.00 -8.75 -6.36
N SER A 52 -14.39 -7.50 -6.59
CA SER A 52 -13.59 -6.33 -6.25
C SER A 52 -14.05 -5.77 -4.91
N LYS A 53 -13.12 -5.53 -3.99
CA LYS A 53 -13.41 -5.02 -2.65
C LYS A 53 -12.45 -3.90 -2.30
N ILE A 54 -12.91 -2.94 -1.51
CA ILE A 54 -12.08 -1.85 -1.02
C ILE A 54 -12.18 -1.81 0.50
N TYR A 55 -11.04 -1.91 1.16
CA TYR A 55 -10.91 -1.72 2.60
C TYR A 55 -10.32 -0.35 2.91
N ARG A 56 -10.68 0.22 4.05
CA ARG A 56 -10.15 1.49 4.55
C ARG A 56 -9.60 1.33 5.96
N THR A 57 -8.44 1.91 6.24
CA THR A 57 -7.96 2.16 7.61
C THR A 57 -7.82 3.66 7.85
N ILE A 58 -7.98 4.08 9.11
CA ILE A 58 -7.82 5.47 9.53
C ILE A 58 -6.62 5.57 10.47
N THR A 59 -5.68 6.46 10.15
CA THR A 59 -4.55 6.77 11.02
C THR A 59 -4.95 7.82 12.03
N ASN A 60 -5.34 7.37 13.22
CA ASN A 60 -5.61 8.26 14.35
C ASN A 60 -4.30 8.56 15.07
N SER A 61 -3.84 9.80 15.00
CA SER A 61 -2.65 10.28 15.72
C SER A 61 -2.97 11.63 16.35
N TRP A 62 -2.35 11.92 17.50
CA TRP A 62 -2.48 13.21 18.19
C TRP A 62 -2.08 14.38 17.27
N ILE A 63 -1.11 14.14 16.38
CA ILE A 63 -0.69 15.09 15.36
C ILE A 63 -1.48 14.76 14.08
N PRO A 64 -2.28 15.68 13.53
CA PRO A 64 -2.99 15.48 12.28
C PRO A 64 -2.04 15.02 11.17
N LYS A 65 -2.45 13.98 10.45
CA LYS A 65 -1.75 13.52 9.24
C LYS A 65 -2.47 14.11 8.03
N PRO A 66 -1.72 14.60 7.02
CA PRO A 66 -2.34 15.15 5.81
C PRO A 66 -3.20 14.12 5.08
N GLU A 67 -2.81 12.85 5.11
CA GLU A 67 -3.55 11.74 4.49
C GLU A 67 -3.86 10.67 5.54
N PRO A 68 -4.89 10.86 6.37
CA PRO A 68 -5.20 9.91 7.45
C PRO A 68 -5.90 8.65 6.92
N TYR A 69 -6.46 8.68 5.71
CA TYR A 69 -7.19 7.56 5.13
C TYR A 69 -6.29 6.73 4.22
N SER A 70 -6.37 5.42 4.36
CA SER A 70 -5.64 4.46 3.53
C SER A 70 -6.63 3.46 2.93
N PHE A 71 -6.62 3.33 1.61
CA PHE A 71 -7.51 2.48 0.83
C PHE A 71 -6.74 1.31 0.21
N PHE A 72 -7.32 0.11 0.35
CA PHE A 72 -6.73 -1.16 -0.08
C PHE A 72 -7.69 -1.84 -1.06
N TYR A 73 -7.29 -1.92 -2.32
CA TYR A 73 -8.12 -2.42 -3.41
C TYR A 73 -7.79 -3.88 -3.66
N PHE A 74 -8.79 -4.73 -3.53
CA PHE A 74 -8.72 -6.15 -3.82
C PHE A 74 -9.42 -6.44 -5.14
N SER A 75 -8.82 -7.32 -5.92
CA SER A 75 -9.43 -7.93 -7.10
C SER A 75 -9.18 -9.43 -7.04
N LYS A 76 -10.24 -10.24 -7.23
CA LYS A 76 -10.16 -11.70 -7.18
C LYS A 76 -9.48 -12.22 -5.91
N GLY A 77 -9.83 -11.61 -4.77
CA GLY A 77 -9.32 -11.99 -3.44
C GLY A 77 -7.86 -11.58 -3.14
N LYS A 78 -7.21 -10.82 -4.02
CA LYS A 78 -5.80 -10.40 -3.90
C LYS A 78 -5.68 -8.89 -3.83
N LEU A 79 -4.81 -8.38 -2.96
CA LEU A 79 -4.52 -6.94 -2.88
C LEU A 79 -3.78 -6.49 -4.14
N VAL A 80 -4.36 -5.60 -4.93
CA VAL A 80 -3.78 -5.14 -6.21
C VAL A 80 -3.32 -3.69 -6.18
N ARG A 81 -3.87 -2.87 -5.29
CA ARG A 81 -3.55 -1.43 -5.22
C ARG A 81 -3.71 -0.90 -3.80
N PHE A 82 -2.88 0.09 -3.47
CA PHE A 82 -2.91 0.83 -2.21
C PHE A 82 -2.85 2.33 -2.51
N ILE A 83 -3.68 3.12 -1.84
CA ILE A 83 -3.74 4.58 -1.99
C ILE A 83 -3.92 5.24 -0.62
N LYS A 84 -3.23 6.36 -0.39
CA LYS A 84 -3.52 7.26 0.74
C LYS A 84 -4.32 8.47 0.25
N SER A 85 -5.11 9.05 1.15
CA SER A 85 -5.95 10.20 0.85
C SER A 85 -6.21 11.04 2.11
N ASP A 86 -6.44 12.33 1.88
CA ASP A 86 -6.92 13.31 2.86
C ASP A 86 -8.44 13.24 3.07
N ARG A 87 -9.17 12.55 2.18
CA ARG A 87 -10.64 12.43 2.18
C ARG A 87 -11.14 11.02 2.44
N MET A 88 -12.20 10.96 3.24
CA MET A 88 -12.76 9.70 3.72
C MET A 88 -13.43 8.85 2.62
N ASP A 89 -13.90 9.48 1.55
CA ASP A 89 -14.74 8.89 0.51
C ASP A 89 -14.11 8.86 -0.89
N ASP A 90 -12.83 9.17 -1.01
CA ASP A 90 -12.09 9.18 -2.29
C ASP A 90 -12.13 7.84 -3.04
N TYR A 91 -12.34 6.73 -2.34
CA TYR A 91 -12.54 5.40 -2.94
C TYR A 91 -13.71 5.34 -3.95
N LYS A 92 -14.63 6.31 -3.92
CA LYS A 92 -15.74 6.42 -4.88
C LYS A 92 -15.32 6.99 -6.23
N PHE A 93 -14.26 7.80 -6.25
CA PHE A 93 -13.81 8.54 -7.43
C PHE A 93 -12.57 7.91 -8.07
N ILE A 94 -11.89 7.02 -7.34
CA ILE A 94 -10.67 6.36 -7.78
C ILE A 94 -10.99 4.87 -8.03
N GLN A 95 -11.59 4.56 -9.19
CA GLN A 95 -11.82 3.18 -9.64
C GLN A 95 -10.91 2.84 -10.81
#